data_AF-A0A2A3MU03-F1
#
_entry.id   AF-A0A2A3MU03-F1
#
_cell.length_a   1.000
_cell.length_b   1.000
_cell.length_c   1.000
_cell.angle_alpha   90.00
_cell.angle_beta   90.00
_cell.angle_gamma   90.00
#
_symmetry.space_group_name_H-M   'P 1'
#
loop_
_entity.id
_entity.type
_entity.pdbx_description
1 polymer ?
#
loop_
_entity_poly.entity_id
_entity_poly.type
_entity_poly.pdbx_seq_one_letter_code
_entity_poly.pdbx_strand_id
1 'polypeptide(L)'
;MNNGAARGRNGGTQPVLTHLIGVGPEREFTAARQLTNAPVMWLCSVESLPVFYDHPPPPDPSILLVDGDLPSEELIALLDQFVALGSTKPIILQITNPQIRLVVSIMQRGVLDVLAKPYTLARLNSALDEILTQPARRPP
;
A
#
# COMPACT_ATOMS: atom_id res chain seq x y z
N MET A 1 52.01 4.48 16.49
CA MET A 1 50.88 5.14 15.83
C MET A 1 50.45 4.28 14.65
N ASN A 2 49.43 3.43 14.82
CA ASN A 2 48.84 2.65 13.73
C ASN A 2 47.34 2.97 13.71
N ASN A 3 46.94 3.86 12.80
CA ASN A 3 45.53 4.12 12.52
C ASN A 3 44.98 2.98 11.67
N GLY A 4 44.24 2.07 12.32
CA GLY A 4 43.36 1.13 11.64
C GLY A 4 42.17 1.87 11.04
N ALA A 5 42.19 2.08 9.73
CA ALA A 5 41.04 2.59 8.99
C ALA A 5 40.00 1.47 8.85
N ALA A 6 39.03 1.44 9.77
CA ALA A 6 37.82 0.66 9.61
C ALA A 6 37.00 1.26 8.45
N ARG A 7 37.06 0.61 7.28
CA ARG A 7 36.16 0.87 6.16
C ARG A 7 34.76 0.39 6.52
N GLY A 8 33.97 1.24 7.15
CA GLY A 8 32.52 1.13 7.13
C GLY A 8 32.01 1.46 5.73
N ARG A 9 32.01 0.48 4.81
CA ARG A 9 31.13 0.57 3.65
C ARG A 9 29.73 0.20 4.14
N ASN A 10 28.98 1.21 4.54
CA ASN A 10 27.52 1.16 4.50
C ASN A 10 27.15 0.73 3.07
N GLY A 11 26.70 -0.51 2.92
CA GLY A 11 25.96 -0.95 1.75
C GLY A 11 24.62 -0.22 1.78
N GLY A 12 24.62 1.04 1.35
CA GLY A 12 23.41 1.81 1.14
C GLY A 12 22.70 1.19 -0.04
N THR A 13 21.85 0.21 0.22
CA THR A 13 20.84 -0.25 -0.74
C THR A 13 20.07 1.00 -1.15
N GLN A 14 20.26 1.48 -2.39
CA GLN A 14 19.40 2.54 -2.91
C GLN A 14 17.96 2.07 -2.73
N PRO A 15 17.07 2.90 -2.18
CA PRO A 15 15.69 2.50 -2.00
C PRO A 15 15.10 2.14 -3.37
N VAL A 16 14.57 0.92 -3.47
CA VAL A 16 13.95 0.44 -4.71
C VAL A 16 12.70 1.29 -4.95
N LEU A 17 12.63 1.90 -6.12
CA LEU A 17 11.46 2.67 -6.52
C LEU A 17 10.21 1.77 -6.47
N THR A 18 9.21 2.17 -5.69
CA THR A 18 7.96 1.45 -5.51
C THR A 18 6.79 2.26 -6.08
N HIS A 19 5.91 1.61 -6.82
CA HIS A 19 4.74 2.27 -7.40
C HIS A 19 3.54 2.19 -6.45
N LEU A 20 2.83 3.29 -6.25
CA LEU A 20 1.52 3.31 -5.60
C LEU A 20 0.43 3.36 -6.67
N ILE A 21 -0.52 2.44 -6.56
CA ILE A 21 -1.62 2.30 -7.54
C ILE A 21 -2.95 2.39 -6.81
N GLY A 22 -3.81 3.29 -7.25
CA GLY A 22 -5.16 3.44 -6.72
C GLY A 22 -6.10 2.39 -7.29
N VAL A 23 -6.98 1.83 -6.46
CA VAL A 23 -8.10 1.00 -6.91
C VAL A 23 -9.40 1.65 -6.48
N GLY A 24 -10.12 2.22 -7.45
CA GLY A 24 -11.32 3.02 -7.24
C GLY A 24 -11.33 4.30 -8.09
N PRO A 25 -12.29 5.21 -7.85
CA PRO A 25 -12.40 6.45 -8.62
C PRO A 25 -11.18 7.37 -8.41
N GLU A 26 -10.59 7.91 -9.48
CA GLU A 26 -9.36 8.71 -9.43
C GLU A 26 -9.42 9.88 -8.43
N ARG A 27 -10.59 10.51 -8.30
CA ARG A 27 -10.84 11.65 -7.39
C ARG A 27 -10.56 11.31 -5.92
N GLU A 28 -10.68 10.05 -5.53
CA GLU A 28 -10.45 9.58 -4.16
C GLU A 28 -8.95 9.55 -3.79
N PHE A 29 -8.05 9.71 -4.76
CA PHE A 29 -6.60 9.58 -4.57
C PHE A 29 -5.86 10.93 -4.59
N THR A 30 -6.54 12.01 -4.24
CA THR A 30 -5.99 13.38 -4.30
C THR A 30 -4.68 13.52 -3.51
N ALA A 31 -4.57 12.93 -2.32
CA ALA A 31 -3.33 12.94 -1.54
C ALA A 31 -2.22 12.11 -2.21
N ALA A 32 -2.55 10.92 -2.72
CA ALA A 32 -1.57 10.04 -3.36
C ALA A 32 -0.97 10.67 -4.63
N ARG A 33 -1.76 11.43 -5.40
CA ARG A 33 -1.29 12.15 -6.60
C ARG A 33 -0.26 13.25 -6.30
N GLN A 34 -0.11 13.66 -5.04
CA GLN A 34 0.90 14.62 -4.60
C GLN A 34 2.25 13.95 -4.30
N LEU A 35 2.34 12.61 -4.38
CA LEU A 35 3.60 11.88 -4.25
C LEU A 35 4.49 12.14 -5.46
N THR A 36 5.48 13.01 -5.28
CA THR A 36 6.42 13.42 -6.32
C THR A 36 7.84 12.92 -6.08
N ASN A 37 8.12 12.32 -4.91
CA ASN A 37 9.47 11.96 -4.49
C ASN A 37 9.60 10.48 -4.15
N ALA A 38 10.78 9.92 -4.41
CA ALA A 38 11.18 8.58 -3.98
C ALA A 38 11.10 8.44 -2.43
N PRO A 39 10.84 7.22 -1.90
CA PRO A 39 10.90 5.93 -2.59
C PRO A 39 9.60 5.45 -3.23
N VAL A 40 8.45 6.10 -2.97
CA VAL A 40 7.14 5.71 -3.52
C VAL A 40 6.62 6.78 -4.47
N MET A 41 6.25 6.39 -5.69
CA MET A 41 5.64 7.30 -6.67
C MET A 41 4.24 6.83 -7.04
N TRP A 42 3.31 7.79 -7.15
CA TRP A 42 2.01 7.52 -7.74
C TRP A 42 2.14 7.15 -9.22
N LEU A 43 1.55 6.02 -9.61
CA LEU A 43 1.57 5.56 -11.01
C LEU A 43 0.24 5.90 -11.70
N CYS A 44 -0.86 5.34 -11.21
CA CYS A 44 -2.19 5.50 -11.79
C CYS A 44 -3.29 5.04 -10.82
N SER A 45 -4.54 5.22 -11.22
CA SER A 45 -5.69 4.52 -10.64
C SER A 45 -6.35 3.61 -11.67
N VAL A 46 -6.91 2.50 -11.21
CA VAL A 46 -7.81 1.63 -11.98
C VAL A 46 -9.18 1.60 -11.31
N GLU A 47 -10.24 1.35 -12.07
CA GLU A 47 -11.62 1.44 -11.54
C GLU A 47 -11.94 0.38 -10.48
N SER A 48 -11.37 -0.83 -10.63
CA SER A 48 -11.69 -1.96 -9.75
C SER A 48 -10.57 -3.00 -9.73
N LEU A 49 -10.60 -3.91 -8.75
CA LEU A 49 -9.67 -5.03 -8.67
C LEU A 49 -9.76 -5.98 -9.87
N PRO A 50 -10.93 -6.38 -10.38
CA PRO A 50 -10.99 -7.20 -11.60
C PRO A 50 -10.24 -6.57 -12.78
N VAL A 51 -10.46 -5.28 -13.01
CA VAL A 51 -9.74 -4.52 -14.06
C VAL A 51 -8.22 -4.51 -13.81
N PHE A 52 -7.80 -4.43 -12.55
CA PHE A 52 -6.37 -4.51 -12.20
C PHE A 52 -5.73 -5.84 -12.62
N TYR A 53 -6.45 -6.96 -12.49
CA TYR A 53 -5.94 -8.31 -12.78
C TYR A 53 -6.15 -8.76 -14.23
N ASP A 54 -7.11 -8.18 -14.95
CA ASP A 54 -7.40 -8.49 -16.35
C ASP A 54 -6.37 -7.87 -17.33
N HIS A 55 -5.55 -6.94 -16.85
CA HIS A 55 -4.47 -6.30 -17.62
C HIS A 55 -3.09 -6.83 -17.19
N PRO A 56 -2.05 -6.71 -18.04
CA PRO A 56 -0.70 -7.08 -17.64
C PRO A 56 -0.33 -6.39 -16.31
N PRO A 57 0.23 -7.14 -15.33
CA PRO A 57 0.40 -6.63 -13.99
C PRO A 57 1.33 -5.41 -14.01
N PRO A 58 1.04 -4.38 -13.20
CA PRO A 58 1.89 -3.22 -13.11
C PRO A 58 3.28 -3.59 -12.55
N PRO A 59 4.30 -2.77 -12.84
CA PRO A 59 5.68 -3.05 -12.47
C PRO A 59 5.84 -3.27 -10.97
N ASP A 60 6.52 -4.35 -10.61
CA ASP A 60 6.98 -4.59 -9.24
C ASP A 60 8.27 -3.82 -8.94
N PRO A 61 8.44 -3.33 -7.70
CA PRO A 61 7.50 -3.42 -6.58
C PRO A 61 6.35 -2.42 -6.68
N SER A 62 5.15 -2.83 -6.25
CA SER A 62 3.96 -1.98 -6.19
C SER A 62 3.12 -2.22 -4.93
N ILE A 63 2.47 -1.16 -4.46
CA ILE A 63 1.53 -1.12 -3.33
C ILE A 63 0.17 -0.68 -3.86
N LEU A 64 -0.90 -1.32 -3.38
CA LEU A 64 -2.26 -0.94 -3.71
C LEU A 64 -2.82 -0.01 -2.64
N LEU A 65 -3.36 1.12 -3.07
CA LEU A 65 -4.20 1.99 -2.25
C LEU A 65 -5.65 1.80 -2.71
N VAL A 66 -6.45 1.10 -1.92
CA VAL A 66 -7.81 0.72 -2.28
C VAL A 66 -8.80 1.70 -1.66
N ASP A 67 -9.74 2.20 -2.47
CA ASP A 67 -10.90 2.91 -1.97
C ASP A 67 -11.89 1.92 -1.35
N GLY A 68 -12.17 2.07 -0.05
CA GLY A 68 -13.03 1.18 0.71
C GLY A 68 -14.33 1.83 1.17
N ASP A 69 -14.75 2.93 0.55
CA ASP A 69 -16.08 3.52 0.76
C ASP A 69 -17.18 2.69 0.07
N LEU A 70 -17.25 1.42 0.48
CA LEU A 70 -18.22 0.42 0.08
C LEU A 70 -19.03 -0.03 1.32
N PRO A 71 -20.26 -0.54 1.14
CA PRO A 71 -20.93 -1.31 2.18
C PRO A 71 -20.00 -2.37 2.78
N SER A 72 -20.05 -2.55 4.10
CA SER A 72 -19.09 -3.42 4.79
C SER A 72 -19.05 -4.85 4.24
N GLU A 73 -20.20 -5.43 3.88
CA GLU A 73 -20.27 -6.77 3.29
C GLU A 73 -19.59 -6.83 1.91
N GLU A 74 -19.76 -5.80 1.09
CA GLU A 74 -19.14 -5.71 -0.23
C GLU A 74 -17.63 -5.51 -0.14
N LEU A 75 -17.16 -4.66 0.76
CA LEU A 75 -15.73 -4.48 1.03
C LEU A 75 -15.08 -5.78 1.49
N ILE A 76 -15.75 -6.51 2.39
CA ILE A 76 -15.25 -7.79 2.89
C ILE A 76 -15.19 -8.83 1.77
N ALA A 77 -16.24 -8.93 0.94
CA ALA A 77 -16.24 -9.82 -0.22
C ALA A 77 -15.13 -9.48 -1.23
N LEU A 78 -14.85 -8.19 -1.44
CA LEU A 78 -13.77 -7.72 -2.30
C LEU A 78 -12.39 -8.17 -1.77
N LEU A 79 -12.17 -8.04 -0.47
CA LEU A 79 -10.91 -8.49 0.17
C LEU A 79 -10.78 -10.02 0.16
N ASP A 80 -11.87 -10.76 0.36
CA ASP A 80 -11.86 -12.22 0.29
C ASP A 80 -11.49 -12.70 -1.14
N GLN A 81 -11.94 -12.01 -2.17
CA GLN A 81 -11.50 -12.26 -3.56
C GLN A 81 -10.00 -12.01 -3.73
N PHE A 82 -9.46 -10.94 -3.16
CA PHE A 82 -8.02 -10.64 -3.23
C PHE A 82 -7.16 -11.73 -2.58
N VAL A 83 -7.59 -12.21 -1.41
CA VAL A 83 -6.94 -13.34 -0.73
C VAL A 83 -7.01 -14.61 -1.59
N ALA A 84 -8.17 -14.88 -2.22
CA ALA A 84 -8.35 -16.05 -3.09
C ALA A 84 -7.47 -16.00 -4.36
N LEU A 85 -7.16 -14.80 -4.88
CA LEU A 85 -6.25 -14.60 -6.00
C LEU A 85 -4.78 -14.87 -5.65
N GLY A 86 -4.45 -15.06 -4.36
CA GLY A 86 -3.08 -15.33 -3.92
C GLY A 86 -2.12 -14.16 -4.14
N SER A 87 -2.65 -12.95 -4.30
CA SER A 87 -1.85 -11.76 -4.55
C SER A 87 -0.98 -11.42 -3.34
N THR A 88 0.31 -11.19 -3.59
CA THR A 88 1.28 -10.81 -2.55
C THR A 88 1.50 -9.30 -2.48
N LYS A 89 0.76 -8.50 -3.28
CA LYS A 89 0.92 -7.05 -3.31
C LYS A 89 0.40 -6.44 -2.00
N PRO A 90 1.19 -5.63 -1.29
CA PRO A 90 0.75 -4.91 -0.09
C PRO A 90 -0.49 -4.06 -0.37
N ILE A 91 -1.47 -4.07 0.54
CA ILE A 91 -2.67 -3.23 0.47
C ILE A 91 -2.70 -2.24 1.63
N ILE A 92 -2.98 -0.98 1.31
CA ILE A 92 -3.53 0.04 2.20
C ILE A 92 -4.97 0.30 1.78
N LEU A 93 -5.90 0.36 2.73
CA LEU A 93 -7.27 0.81 2.49
C LEU A 93 -7.44 2.27 2.89
N GLN A 94 -8.26 3.01 2.17
CA GLN A 94 -8.77 4.32 2.60
C GLN A 94 -10.30 4.28 2.74
N ILE A 95 -10.82 4.71 3.89
CA ILE A 95 -12.25 4.58 4.22
C ILE A 95 -12.71 5.81 5.01
N THR A 96 -13.91 6.29 4.73
CA THR A 96 -14.58 7.34 5.48
C THR A 96 -15.21 6.76 6.75
N ASN A 97 -14.89 7.33 7.92
CA ASN A 97 -15.43 6.94 9.23
C ASN A 97 -15.38 5.41 9.52
N PRO A 98 -14.18 4.79 9.48
CA PRO A 98 -14.06 3.35 9.64
C PRO A 98 -14.45 2.90 11.05
N GLN A 99 -15.40 1.96 11.14
CA GLN A 99 -15.79 1.35 12.40
C GLN A 99 -14.70 0.38 12.88
N ILE A 100 -14.39 0.38 14.19
CA ILE A 100 -13.32 -0.45 14.76
C ILE A 100 -13.47 -1.93 14.38
N ARG A 101 -14.70 -2.48 14.48
CA ARG A 101 -14.97 -3.88 14.12
C ARG A 101 -14.66 -4.18 12.66
N LEU A 102 -14.95 -3.23 11.76
CA LEU A 102 -14.66 -3.35 10.34
C LEU A 102 -13.15 -3.33 10.10
N VAL A 103 -12.41 -2.41 10.73
CA VAL A 103 -10.94 -2.32 10.63
C VAL A 103 -10.28 -3.63 11.04
N VAL A 104 -10.72 -4.24 12.15
CA VAL A 104 -10.19 -5.54 12.59
C VAL A 104 -10.42 -6.62 11.53
N SER A 105 -11.64 -6.72 10.99
CA SER A 105 -11.97 -7.68 9.93
C SER A 105 -11.17 -7.47 8.64
N ILE A 106 -10.87 -6.20 8.31
CA ILE A 106 -10.03 -5.80 7.17
C ILE A 106 -8.58 -6.26 7.39
N MET A 107 -8.00 -5.95 8.54
CA MET A 107 -6.60 -6.30 8.83
C MET A 107 -6.38 -7.81 8.92
N GLN A 108 -7.37 -8.56 9.39
CA GLN A 108 -7.34 -10.03 9.39
C GLN A 108 -7.22 -10.65 7.99
N ARG A 109 -7.57 -9.90 6.94
CA ARG A 109 -7.44 -10.31 5.53
C ARG A 109 -6.13 -9.89 4.88
N GLY A 110 -5.17 -9.40 5.67
CA GLY A 110 -3.83 -9.07 5.20
C GLY A 110 -3.66 -7.62 4.73
N VAL A 111 -4.65 -6.76 4.92
CA VAL A 111 -4.49 -5.32 4.70
C VAL A 111 -3.54 -4.76 5.76
N LEU A 112 -2.53 -4.02 5.30
CA LEU A 112 -1.43 -3.58 6.15
C LEU A 112 -1.75 -2.32 6.95
N ASP A 113 -2.56 -1.41 6.38
CA ASP A 113 -3.00 -0.19 7.07
C ASP A 113 -4.38 0.27 6.55
N VAL A 114 -5.10 1.01 7.39
CA VAL A 114 -6.39 1.64 7.06
C VAL A 114 -6.30 3.14 7.36
N LEU A 115 -6.42 3.94 6.29
CA LEU A 115 -6.42 5.40 6.34
C LEU A 115 -7.86 5.92 6.45
N ALA A 116 -8.17 6.57 7.56
CA ALA A 116 -9.45 7.27 7.70
C ALA A 116 -9.45 8.54 6.84
N LYS A 117 -10.38 8.66 5.89
CA LYS A 117 -10.60 9.90 5.13
C LYS A 117 -11.32 10.96 5.99
N PRO A 118 -10.98 12.25 5.85
CA PRO A 118 -9.83 12.78 5.11
C PRO A 118 -8.51 12.55 5.86
N TYR A 119 -7.43 12.29 5.11
CA TYR A 119 -6.08 12.16 5.66
C TYR A 119 -5.09 13.10 4.95
N THR A 120 -3.97 13.39 5.62
CA THR A 120 -2.90 14.23 5.06
C THR A 120 -1.90 13.42 4.25
N LEU A 121 -1.17 14.09 3.34
CA LEU A 121 -0.04 13.47 2.64
C LEU A 121 0.99 12.88 3.61
N ALA A 122 1.23 13.55 4.75
CA ALA A 122 2.13 13.06 5.79
C ALA A 122 1.66 11.72 6.39
N ARG A 123 0.34 11.54 6.60
CA ARG A 123 -0.20 10.27 7.10
C ARG A 123 -0.04 9.13 6.07
N LEU A 124 -0.22 9.43 4.79
CA LEU A 124 0.03 8.48 3.71
C LEU A 124 1.51 8.09 3.64
N ASN A 125 2.42 9.07 3.69
CA ASN A 125 3.87 8.80 3.70
C ASN A 125 4.27 7.91 4.87
N SER A 126 3.75 8.18 6.07
CA SER A 126 4.00 7.32 7.24
C SER A 126 3.55 5.87 7.01
N ALA A 127 2.36 5.66 6.42
CA ALA A 127 1.88 4.31 6.11
C ALA A 127 2.79 3.59 5.11
N LEU A 128 3.22 4.31 4.08
CA LEU A 128 4.10 3.78 3.05
C LEU A 128 5.49 3.43 3.61
N ASP A 129 6.07 4.31 4.44
CA ASP A 129 7.36 4.07 5.09
C ASP A 129 7.29 2.84 6.02
N GLU A 130 6.20 2.65 6.75
CA GLU A 130 5.98 1.46 7.57
C GLU A 130 5.96 0.18 6.72
N ILE A 131 5.31 0.20 5.56
CA ILE A 131 5.27 -0.97 4.66
C ILE A 131 6.67 -1.27 4.08
N LEU A 132 7.41 -0.24 3.66
CA LEU A 132 8.74 -0.41 3.07
C LEU A 132 9.79 -0.88 4.09
N THR A 133 9.61 -0.55 5.37
CA THR A 133 10.53 -0.92 6.45
C THR A 133 10.18 -2.26 7.11
N GLN A 134 8.95 -2.76 6.92
CA GLN A 134 8.57 -4.07 7.42
C GLN A 134 9.29 -5.18 6.64
N PRO A 135 10.09 -6.04 7.31
CA PRO A 135 10.59 -7.24 6.65
C PRO A 135 9.40 -8.08 6.22
N ALA A 136 9.35 -8.48 4.95
CA ALA A 136 8.28 -9.27 4.34
C ALA A 136 7.80 -10.31 5.35
N ARG A 137 6.63 -10.06 5.96
CA ARG A 137 6.06 -10.92 6.99
C ARG A 137 5.70 -12.22 6.30
N ARG A 138 6.61 -13.19 6.29
CA ARG A 138 6.28 -14.56 5.89
C ARG A 138 5.17 -15.01 6.84
N PRO A 139 4.04 -15.52 6.33
CA PRO A 139 3.14 -16.26 7.19
C PRO A 139 3.93 -17.42 7.81
N PRO A 140 3.60 -17.82 9.06
CA PRO A 140 4.22 -18.98 9.71
C PRO A 140 4.01 -20.27 8.91
#